data_AF-D5QFI0-F1
#
_entry.id   AF-D5QFI0-F1
#
_cell.length_a   1.000
_cell.length_b   1.000
_cell.length_c   1.000
_cell.angle_alpha   90.00
_cell.angle_beta   90.00
_cell.angle_gamma   90.00
#
_symmetry.space_group_name_H-M   'P 1'
#
loop_
_entity.id
_entity.type
_entity.pdbx_description
1 polymer ?
#
loop_
_entity_poly.entity_id
_entity_poly.type
_entity_poly.pdbx_seq_one_letter_code
_entity_poly.pdbx_strand_id
1 'polypeptide(L)' 'MLFSPSSLGGLNLPNRIIMPPTTHSRAQREGMLPLVINVMHAQGDCIFTRV' A
#
# COMPACT_ATOMS: atom_id res chain seq x y z
N MET A 1 -14.08 7.34 14.53
CA MET A 1 -14.39 7.38 13.08
C MET A 1 -13.22 6.76 12.32
N LEU A 2 -13.46 5.77 11.44
CA LEU A 2 -12.40 5.04 10.72
C LEU A 2 -11.92 5.77 9.44
N PHE A 3 -12.85 6.44 8.76
CA PHE A 3 -12.61 7.22 7.54
C PHE A 3 -12.34 8.70 7.82
N SER A 4 -11.97 9.06 9.04
CA SER A 4 -11.59 10.44 9.34
C SER A 4 -10.08 10.65 9.14
N PRO A 5 -9.67 11.86 8.72
CA PRO A 5 -8.27 12.19 8.56
C PRO A 5 -7.47 12.02 9.86
N SER A 6 -6.18 11.75 9.72
CA SER A 6 -5.24 11.74 10.84
C SER A 6 -3.85 12.16 10.40
N SER A 7 -3.14 12.87 11.27
CA SER A 7 -1.74 13.20 11.07
C SER A 7 -0.88 12.09 11.67
N LEU A 8 0.13 11.62 10.93
CA LEU A 8 1.13 10.67 11.37
C LEU A 8 2.52 11.26 11.08
N GLY A 9 3.16 11.83 12.11
CA GLY A 9 4.41 12.56 11.94
C GLY A 9 4.23 13.74 10.97
N GLY A 10 5.02 13.78 9.90
CA GLY A 10 4.92 14.81 8.84
C GLY A 10 3.91 14.51 7.75
N LEU A 11 3.17 13.40 7.82
CA LEU A 11 2.21 12.98 6.80
C LEU A 11 0.76 13.20 7.26
N ASN A 12 -0.10 13.65 6.35
CA ASN A 12 -1.54 13.72 6.56
C ASN A 12 -2.22 12.58 5.81
N LEU A 13 -2.78 11.63 6.55
CA LEU A 13 -3.50 10.49 6.00
C LEU A 13 -5.00 10.82 5.90
N PRO A 14 -5.65 10.49 4.77
CA PRO A 14 -7.08 10.74 4.58
C PRO A 14 -7.97 9.80 5.42
N ASN A 15 -7.46 8.61 5.76
CA ASN A 15 -8.15 7.61 6.55
C ASN A 15 -7.19 6.90 7.52
N ARG A 16 -7.74 6.07 8.41
CA ARG A 16 -6.97 5.29 9.40
C ARG A 16 -6.85 3.81 9.01
N ILE A 17 -7.00 3.50 7.73
CA ILE A 17 -6.89 2.14 7.19
C ILE A 17 -5.50 1.98 6.59
N ILE A 18 -4.76 1.00 7.09
CA ILE A 18 -3.36 0.77 6.71
C ILE A 18 -3.28 -0.60 6.03
N MET A 19 -2.52 -0.70 4.94
CA MET A 19 -2.06 -1.99 4.42
C MET A 19 -0.89 -2.47 5.29
N PRO A 20 -1.06 -3.53 6.10
CA PRO A 20 0.05 -4.05 6.90
C PRO A 20 1.11 -4.69 6.00
N PRO A 21 2.40 -4.72 6.43
CA PRO A 21 3.45 -5.34 5.64
C PRO A 21 3.25 -6.86 5.59
N THR A 22 3.15 -7.42 4.38
CA THR A 22 2.98 -8.85 4.13
C THR A 22 3.98 -9.36 3.09
N THR A 23 4.74 -10.40 3.42
CA THR A 23 5.68 -11.04 2.49
C THR A 23 4.93 -11.94 1.52
N HIS A 24 4.99 -11.64 0.22
CA HIS A 24 4.32 -12.42 -0.81
C HIS A 24 5.25 -13.34 -1.62
N SER A 25 6.58 -13.25 -1.45
CA SER A 25 7.58 -14.06 -2.15
C SER A 25 7.43 -14.11 -3.69
N ARG A 26 7.01 -12.99 -4.29
CA ARG A 26 6.79 -12.85 -5.75
C ARG A 26 7.92 -12.14 -6.49
N ALA A 27 9.03 -11.85 -5.84
CA ALA A 27 10.18 -11.21 -6.50
C ALA A 27 10.82 -12.15 -7.53
N GLN A 28 11.47 -11.58 -8.56
CA GLN A 28 12.25 -12.38 -9.48
C GLN A 28 13.38 -13.08 -8.71
N ARG A 29 13.53 -14.40 -8.92
CA ARG A 29 14.50 -15.23 -8.16
C ARG A 29 15.95 -14.81 -8.41
N GLU A 30 16.25 -14.36 -9.63
CA GLU A 30 17.53 -13.81 -10.02
C GLU A 30 17.46 -12.28 -9.92
N GLY A 31 18.39 -11.67 -9.17
CA GLY A 31 18.42 -10.22 -8.96
C GLY A 31 17.47 -9.66 -7.90
N MET A 32 16.55 -10.46 -7.35
CA MET A 32 15.59 -10.06 -6.30
C MET A 32 14.80 -8.79 -6.65
N LEU A 33 14.56 -8.57 -7.94
CA LEU A 33 13.92 -7.36 -8.44
C LEU A 33 12.39 -7.44 -8.27
N PRO A 34 11.74 -6.32 -7.91
CA PRO A 34 10.28 -6.25 -7.90
C PRO A 34 9.74 -6.34 -9.33
N LEU A 35 8.68 -7.14 -9.50
CA LEU A 35 7.95 -7.28 -10.76
C LEU A 35 6.76 -6.31 -10.81
N VAL A 36 6.22 -6.07 -12.00
CA VAL A 36 5.04 -5.21 -12.23
C VAL A 36 3.85 -5.62 -11.34
N ILE A 37 3.66 -6.91 -11.06
CA ILE A 37 2.60 -7.39 -10.17
C ILE A 37 2.73 -6.87 -8.72
N ASN A 38 3.94 -6.61 -8.24
CA ASN A 38 4.17 -6.04 -6.91
C ASN A 38 3.74 -4.57 -6.88
N VAL A 39 3.95 -3.86 -8.00
CA VAL A 39 3.53 -2.47 -8.17
C VAL A 39 2.01 -2.39 -8.21
N MET A 40 1.35 -3.21 -9.03
CA MET A 40 -0.12 -3.25 -9.12
C MET A 40 -0.78 -3.59 -7.78
N HIS A 41 -0.18 -4.50 -7.00
CA HIS A 41 -0.68 -4.84 -5.67
C HIS A 41 -0.59 -3.65 -4.70
N ALA A 42 0.52 -2.91 -4.70
CA ALA A 42 0.75 -1.79 -3.78
C ALA A 42 0.02 -0.50 -4.18
N GLN A 43 -0.16 -0.26 -5.49
CA GLN A 43 -0.88 0.90 -6.01
C GLN A 43 -2.35 0.90 -5.56
N GLY A 44 -2.96 -0.29 -5.42
CA GLY A 44 -4.28 -0.41 -4.83
C GLY A 44 -5.33 0.48 -5.52
N ASP A 45 -5.12 0.80 -6.80
CA ASP A 45 -5.76 1.89 -7.57
C ASP A 45 -7.29 1.84 -7.56
N CYS A 46 -7.88 0.71 -7.16
CA CYS A 46 -9.32 0.50 -7.11
C CYS A 46 -9.94 0.58 -5.71
N ILE A 47 -9.18 0.60 -4.61
CA ILE A 47 -9.73 0.38 -3.25
C ILE A 47 -9.76 1.66 -2.40
N PHE A 48 -8.71 2.49 -2.42
CA PHE A 48 -8.60 3.64 -1.51
C PHE A 48 -8.75 5.02 -2.18
N THR A 49 -8.75 5.07 -3.51
CA THR A 49 -8.84 6.30 -4.31
C THR A 49 -10.27 6.82 -4.48
N ARG A 50 -11.29 6.05 -4.05
CA ARG A 50 -12.72 6.35 -4.28
C ARG A 50 -13.53 6.56 -2.99
N VAL A 51 -12.88 6.60 -1.83
CA VAL A 51 -13.51 6.86 -0.52
C VAL A 51 -13.14 8.25 -0.04
#